data_AF-A0AAD4N1K1-F1
#
_entry.id   AF-A0AAD4N1K1-F1
#
_cell.length_a   1.000
_cell.length_b   1.000
_cell.length_c   1.000
_cell.angle_alpha   90.00
_cell.angle_beta   90.00
_cell.angle_gamma   90.00
#
_symmetry.space_group_name_H-M   'P 1'
#
loop_
_entity.id
_entity.type
_entity.pdbx_description
1 polymer ?
#
loop_
_entity_poly.entity_id
_entity_poly.type
_entity_poly.pdbx_seq_one_letter_code
_entity_poly.pdbx_strand_id
1 'polypeptide(L)'
;MIFIFPKLGPIDDVESWFYSMLFLFNNGDLPWRKYSNMDRQKIYHAKLRLRNEKDIRCKLSEAMCLILKLIDGCIDPLYPPYDAIYRILEDIMRERNYSFGQLYDWETLPSLEKDKASVRFKHRK
;
A
#
# COMPACT_ATOMS: atom_id res chain seq x y z
N MET A 1 12.89 4.73 -10.20
CA MET A 1 12.53 4.46 -11.60
C MET A 1 11.22 3.68 -11.56
N ILE A 2 10.16 4.06 -12.28
CA ILE A 2 8.98 3.18 -12.34
C ILE A 2 9.39 2.05 -13.28
N PHE A 3 9.57 0.86 -12.73
CA PHE A 3 9.91 -0.30 -13.54
C PHE A 3 8.71 -0.63 -14.41
N ILE A 4 8.83 -0.32 -15.71
CA ILE A 4 7.97 -0.94 -16.71
C ILE A 4 8.85 -2.01 -17.32
N PHE A 5 8.93 -3.16 -16.65
CA PHE A 5 9.54 -4.33 -17.27
C PHE A 5 8.68 -4.73 -18.49
N PRO A 6 9.29 -5.19 -19.59
CA PRO A 6 8.56 -5.59 -20.79
C PRO A 6 7.56 -6.73 -20.56
N LYS A 7 7.64 -7.39 -19.39
CA LYS A 7 6.71 -8.41 -18.91
C LYS A 7 6.44 -8.15 -17.42
N LEU A 8 5.18 -8.29 -17.01
CA LEU A 8 4.77 -8.24 -15.61
C LEU A 8 5.54 -9.30 -14.81
N GLY A 9 6.01 -8.92 -13.63
CA GLY A 9 6.72 -9.79 -12.70
C GLY A 9 6.24 -9.62 -11.26
N PRO A 10 6.70 -10.49 -10.34
CA PRO A 10 6.36 -10.44 -8.92
C PRO A 10 6.56 -9.07 -8.27
N ILE A 11 7.53 -8.27 -8.73
CA ILE A 11 7.75 -6.92 -8.21
C ILE A 11 6.57 -5.97 -8.48
N ASP A 12 5.83 -6.16 -9.58
CA ASP A 12 4.67 -5.34 -9.91
C ASP A 12 3.51 -5.59 -8.91
N ASP A 13 3.40 -6.82 -8.42
CA ASP A 13 2.45 -7.18 -7.35
C ASP A 13 2.85 -6.51 -6.02
N VAL A 14 4.15 -6.47 -5.71
CA VAL A 14 4.67 -5.77 -4.53
C VAL A 14 4.43 -4.26 -4.63
N GLU A 15 4.65 -3.66 -5.79
CA GLU A 15 4.34 -2.24 -6.02
C GLU A 15 2.83 -1.98 -5.86
N SER A 16 1.98 -2.87 -6.38
CA SER A 16 0.53 -2.77 -6.23
C SER A 16 0.09 -2.88 -4.78
N TRP A 17 0.65 -3.83 -4.02
CA TRP A 17 0.45 -3.97 -2.58
C TRP A 17 0.87 -2.70 -1.83
N PHE A 18 2.02 -2.11 -2.16
CA PHE A 18 2.48 -0.86 -1.55
C PHE A 18 1.46 0.27 -1.74
N TYR A 19 0.89 0.42 -2.94
CA TYR A 19 -0.16 1.43 -3.16
C TYR A 19 -1.45 1.13 -2.40
N SER A 20 -1.83 -0.14 -2.24
CA SER A 20 -2.95 -0.52 -1.37
C SER A 20 -2.70 -0.14 0.09
N MET A 21 -1.48 -0.36 0.59
CA MET A 21 -1.10 0.04 1.95
C MET A 21 -1.14 1.56 2.12
N LEU A 22 -0.59 2.32 1.16
CA LEU A 22 -0.68 3.78 1.19
C LEU A 22 -2.13 4.28 1.19
N PHE A 23 -2.99 3.66 0.40
CA PHE A 23 -4.41 3.99 0.39
C PHE A 23 -5.05 3.78 1.76
N LEU A 24 -4.76 2.65 2.44
CA LEU A 24 -5.30 2.37 3.77
C LEU A 24 -4.80 3.39 4.81
N PHE A 25 -3.50 3.70 4.82
CA PHE A 25 -2.93 4.64 5.79
C PHE A 25 -3.35 6.10 5.55
N ASN A 26 -3.65 6.47 4.30
CA ASN A 26 -4.08 7.82 3.95
C ASN A 26 -5.61 7.96 3.90
N ASN A 27 -6.37 7.17 4.66
CA ASN A 27 -7.84 7.24 4.73
C ASN A 27 -8.52 7.17 3.34
N GLY A 28 -7.96 6.32 2.49
CA GLY A 28 -8.43 6.10 1.12
C GLY A 28 -7.91 7.12 0.10
N ASP A 29 -6.94 7.97 0.42
CA ASP A 29 -6.43 8.93 -0.56
C ASP A 29 -5.13 8.48 -1.24
N LEU A 30 -5.08 8.67 -2.55
CA LEU A 30 -3.89 8.48 -3.37
C LEU A 30 -3.73 9.72 -4.26
N PRO A 31 -2.49 10.16 -4.55
CA PRO A 31 -2.25 11.37 -5.34
C PRO A 31 -2.93 11.39 -6.73
N TRP A 32 -3.18 10.20 -7.29
CA TRP A 32 -3.85 10.02 -8.58
C TRP A 32 -5.33 9.62 -8.50
N ARG A 33 -5.94 9.56 -7.30
CA ARG A 33 -7.34 9.13 -7.12
C ARG A 33 -8.35 9.93 -7.96
N LYS A 34 -8.06 11.21 -8.23
CA LYS A 34 -8.90 12.11 -9.02
C LYS A 34 -8.80 11.90 -10.54
N TYR A 35 -7.85 11.12 -11.02
CA TYR A 35 -7.64 10.90 -12.45
C TYR A 35 -8.40 9.64 -12.91
N SER A 36 -8.92 9.66 -14.13
CA SER A 36 -9.53 8.48 -14.73
C SER A 36 -8.47 7.48 -15.18
N ASN A 37 -8.83 6.22 -15.39
CA ASN A 37 -7.91 5.22 -15.95
C ASN A 37 -7.41 5.55 -17.36
N MET A 38 -8.10 6.45 -18.07
CA MET A 38 -7.69 6.94 -19.39
C MET A 38 -6.56 7.99 -19.28
N ASP A 39 -6.41 8.65 -18.13
CA ASP A 39 -5.39 9.64 -17.85
C ASP A 39 -4.03 9.02 -17.46
N ARG A 40 -3.58 7.98 -18.20
CA ARG A 40 -2.40 7.17 -17.86
C ARG A 40 -1.15 8.02 -17.63
N GLN A 41 -0.94 9.06 -18.43
CA GLN A 41 0.19 9.99 -18.27
C GLN A 41 0.12 10.76 -16.96
N LYS A 42 -1.06 11.25 -16.56
CA LYS A 42 -1.23 11.98 -15.28
C LYS A 42 -1.01 11.05 -14.09
N ILE A 43 -1.50 9.81 -14.17
CA ILE A 43 -1.26 8.77 -13.15
C ILE A 43 0.23 8.48 -13.04
N TYR A 44 0.91 8.29 -14.17
CA TYR A 44 2.36 8.06 -14.21
C TYR A 44 3.14 9.22 -13.56
N HIS A 45 2.82 10.47 -13.92
CA HIS A 45 3.46 11.63 -13.30
C HIS A 45 3.17 11.72 -11.81
N ALA A 46 1.94 11.45 -11.37
CA ALA A 46 1.63 11.44 -9.94
C ALA A 46 2.42 10.38 -9.16
N LYS A 47 2.61 9.18 -9.73
CA LYS A 47 3.49 8.12 -9.18
C LYS A 47 4.96 8.53 -9.12
N LEU A 48 5.45 9.29 -10.11
CA LEU A 48 6.81 9.85 -10.09
C LEU A 48 6.97 10.95 -9.04
N ARG A 49 5.98 11.83 -8.91
CA ARG A 49 5.98 12.89 -7.89
C ARG A 49 6.07 12.31 -6.48
N LEU A 50 5.31 11.25 -6.20
CA LEU A 50 5.40 10.49 -4.94
C LEU A 50 6.83 10.02 -4.62
N ARG A 51 7.63 9.65 -5.64
CA ARG A 51 9.01 9.18 -5.47
C ARG A 51 10.04 10.30 -5.33
N ASN A 52 9.83 11.40 -6.04
CA ASN A 52 10.84 12.45 -6.20
C ASN A 52 10.59 13.66 -5.30
N GLU A 53 9.34 14.04 -5.07
CA GLU A 53 9.00 15.24 -4.31
C GLU A 53 9.09 14.98 -2.82
N LYS A 54 9.90 15.79 -2.13
CA LYS A 54 10.11 15.67 -0.68
C LYS A 54 8.81 15.89 0.08
N ASP A 55 8.00 16.87 -0.31
CA ASP A 55 6.76 17.23 0.40
C ASP A 55 5.72 16.10 0.40
N ILE A 56 5.63 15.32 -0.68
CA ILE A 56 4.72 14.17 -0.76
C ILE A 56 5.29 13.01 0.07
N ARG A 57 6.60 12.77 0.00
CA ARG A 57 7.27 11.73 0.81
C ARG A 57 7.23 12.03 2.31
N CYS A 58 7.30 13.29 2.72
CA CYS A 58 7.18 13.71 4.13
C CYS A 58 5.83 13.33 4.75
N LYS A 59 4.80 13.03 3.95
CA LYS A 59 3.51 12.52 4.44
C LYS A 59 3.51 11.01 4.67
N LEU A 60 4.51 10.30 4.16
CA LEU A 60 4.68 8.87 4.38
C LEU A 60 5.42 8.64 5.69
N SER A 61 5.13 7.53 6.37
CA SER A 61 5.98 7.09 7.47
C SER A 61 7.39 6.74 6.95
N GLU A 62 8.38 6.81 7.82
CA GLU A 62 9.76 6.44 7.49
C GLU A 62 9.85 5.01 6.94
N ALA A 63 9.13 4.07 7.55
CA ALA A 63 9.00 2.70 7.07
C ALA A 63 8.47 2.61 5.63
N MET A 64 7.44 3.37 5.28
CA MET A 64 6.89 3.37 3.91
C MET A 64 7.90 3.96 2.92
N CYS A 65 8.68 4.98 3.33
CA CYS A 65 9.78 5.49 2.52
C CYS A 65 10.86 4.44 2.28
N LEU A 66 11.20 3.64 3.30
CA LEU A 66 12.18 2.55 3.18
C LEU A 66 11.67 1.43 2.25
N ILE A 67 10.42 1.00 2.41
CA ILE A 67 9.80 0.00 1.54
C ILE A 67 9.78 0.48 0.08
N LEU A 68 9.42 1.74 -0.17
CA LEU A 68 9.43 2.30 -1.52
C LEU A 68 10.84 2.30 -2.13
N LYS A 69 11.89 2.59 -1.34
CA LYS A 69 13.28 2.50 -1.79
C LYS A 69 13.70 1.06 -2.11
N LEU A 70 13.24 0.07 -1.34
CA LEU A 70 13.49 -1.35 -1.62
C LEU A 70 12.85 -1.78 -2.95
N ILE A 71 11.60 -1.36 -3.19
CA ILE A 71 10.90 -1.63 -4.46
C ILE A 71 11.63 -0.97 -5.62
N ASP A 72 11.94 0.33 -5.52
CA ASP A 72 12.62 1.10 -6.57
C ASP A 72 14.08 0.64 -6.81
N GLY A 73 14.70 -0.02 -5.83
CA GLY A 73 16.04 -0.58 -5.90
C GLY A 73 16.11 -2.05 -6.32
N CYS A 74 14.97 -2.69 -6.58
CA CYS A 74 14.91 -4.10 -6.97
C CYS A 74 15.58 -4.29 -8.36
N ILE A 75 16.65 -5.09 -8.40
CA ILE A 75 17.43 -5.32 -9.63
C ILE A 75 16.78 -6.42 -10.48
N ASP A 76 16.31 -7.49 -9.84
CA ASP A 76 15.65 -8.62 -10.52
C ASP A 76 14.15 -8.66 -10.19
N PRO A 77 13.27 -8.36 -11.15
CA PRO A 77 11.82 -8.38 -10.95
C PRO A 77 11.24 -9.74 -10.51
N LEU A 78 11.95 -10.85 -10.71
CA LEU A 78 11.53 -12.18 -10.27
C LEU A 78 11.84 -12.43 -8.79
N TYR A 79 12.75 -11.65 -8.19
CA TYR A 79 13.14 -11.79 -6.78
C TYR A 79 12.95 -10.47 -6.01
N PRO A 80 11.70 -10.08 -5.71
CA PRO A 80 11.42 -8.93 -4.87
C PRO A 80 12.03 -9.09 -3.46
N PRO A 81 12.33 -7.97 -2.78
CA PRO A 81 12.97 -7.99 -1.45
C PRO A 81 11.98 -8.30 -0.32
N TYR A 82 11.27 -9.43 -0.39
CA TYR A 82 10.23 -9.83 0.57
C TYR A 82 10.75 -9.87 2.01
N ASP A 83 11.89 -10.50 2.25
CA ASP A 83 12.47 -10.64 3.60
C ASP A 83 12.78 -9.27 4.23
N ALA A 84 13.29 -8.32 3.44
CA ALA A 84 13.61 -6.99 3.92
C ALA A 84 12.32 -6.20 4.25
N ILE A 85 11.29 -6.30 3.41
CA ILE A 85 9.98 -5.70 3.67
C ILE A 85 9.36 -6.31 4.93
N TYR A 86 9.40 -7.63 5.08
CA TYR A 86 8.84 -8.34 6.21
C TYR A 86 9.49 -7.91 7.53
N ARG A 87 10.82 -7.83 7.58
CA ARG A 87 11.56 -7.34 8.76
C ARG A 87 11.17 -5.92 9.16
N ILE A 88 11.01 -5.01 8.19
CA ILE A 88 10.54 -3.64 8.47
C ILE A 88 9.16 -3.68 9.14
N LEU A 89 8.25 -4.53 8.67
CA LEU A 89 6.91 -4.65 9.27
C LEU A 89 6.95 -5.28 10.67
N GLU A 90 7.77 -6.31 10.87
CA GLU A 90 7.98 -6.93 12.19
C GLU A 90 8.56 -5.95 13.21
N ASP A 91 9.53 -5.14 12.79
CA ASP A 91 10.13 -4.12 13.65
C ASP A 91 9.08 -3.10 14.09
N ILE A 92 8.22 -2.63 13.18
CA ILE A 92 7.09 -1.73 13.51
C ILE A 92 6.11 -2.40 14.47
N MET A 93 5.78 -3.68 14.25
CA MET A 93 4.90 -4.43 15.13
C MET A 93 5.49 -4.51 16.54
N ARG A 94 6.78 -4.84 16.65
CA ARG A 94 7.50 -4.91 17.92
C ARG A 94 7.55 -3.57 18.63
N GLU A 95 7.90 -2.49 17.92
CA GLU A 95 7.96 -1.13 18.49
C GLU A 95 6.61 -0.65 19.01
N ARG A 96 5.51 -1.06 18.37
CA ARG A 96 4.14 -0.67 18.75
C ARG A 96 3.44 -1.68 19.66
N ASN A 97 4.14 -2.72 20.09
CA ASN A 97 3.60 -3.82 20.90
C ASN A 97 2.37 -4.50 20.25
N TYR A 98 2.35 -4.60 18.92
CA TYR A 98 1.38 -5.40 18.19
C TYR A 98 1.82 -6.86 18.13
N SER A 99 0.85 -7.78 18.11
CA SER A 99 1.11 -9.21 17.93
C SER A 99 0.27 -9.77 16.78
N PHE A 100 0.74 -10.85 16.17
CA PHE A 100 -0.02 -11.58 15.15
C PHE A 100 -1.32 -12.21 15.67
N GLY A 101 -1.45 -12.40 16.99
CA GLY A 101 -2.67 -12.91 17.61
C GLY A 101 -3.71 -11.84 17.92
N GLN A 102 -3.42 -10.56 17.62
CA GLN A 102 -4.36 -9.48 17.87
C GLN A 102 -5.51 -9.53 16.87
N LEU A 103 -6.72 -9.30 17.37
CA LEU A 103 -7.92 -9.22 16.54
C LEU A 103 -7.86 -8.00 15.62
N TYR A 104 -8.39 -8.15 14.41
CA TYR A 104 -8.59 -7.03 13.50
C TYR A 104 -9.70 -6.10 14.01
N ASP A 105 -9.67 -4.83 13.58
CA ASP A 105 -10.65 -3.83 14.01
C ASP A 105 -12.10 -4.31 13.78
N TRP A 106 -12.38 -4.94 12.63
CA TRP A 106 -13.72 -5.45 12.32
C TRP A 106 -14.18 -6.65 13.17
N GLU A 107 -13.25 -7.38 13.79
CA GLU A 107 -13.57 -8.48 14.69
C GLU A 107 -13.97 -7.98 16.08
N THR A 108 -13.46 -6.82 16.48
CA THR A 108 -13.78 -6.16 17.75
C THR A 108 -15.09 -5.36 17.72
N LEU A 109 -15.69 -5.18 16.54
CA LEU A 109 -16.96 -4.46 16.40
C LEU A 109 -18.09 -5.14 17.21
N PRO A 110 -18.93 -4.36 17.92
CA PRO A 110 -20.13 -4.88 18.58
C PRO A 110 -21.05 -5.62 17.59
N SER A 111 -21.75 -6.66 18.06
CA SER A 111 -22.66 -7.49 17.24
C SER A 111 -23.68 -6.68 16.43
N LEU A 112 -24.22 -5.61 17.02
CA LEU A 112 -25.19 -4.70 16.38
C LEU A 112 -24.62 -3.95 15.15
N GLU A 113 -23.30 -3.78 15.07
CA GLU A 113 -22.64 -3.15 13.91
C GLU A 113 -22.29 -4.18 12.82
N LYS A 114 -22.01 -5.43 13.23
CA LYS A 114 -21.78 -6.56 12.31
C LYS A 114 -23.04 -6.89 11.49
N ASP A 115 -24.23 -6.74 12.09
CA ASP A 115 -25.52 -6.93 11.39
C ASP A 115 -25.79 -5.82 10.36
N LYS A 116 -25.42 -4.57 10.65
CA LYS A 116 -25.58 -3.44 9.70
C LYS A 116 -24.64 -3.58 8.50
N ALA A 117 -23.41 -4.03 8.73
CA ALA A 117 -22.43 -4.26 7.67
C ALA A 117 -22.89 -5.35 6.69
N SER A 118 -23.44 -6.46 7.21
CA SER A 118 -23.90 -7.59 6.39
C SER A 118 -25.20 -7.30 5.61
N VAL A 119 -26.09 -6.43 6.11
CA VAL A 119 -27.27 -5.94 5.36
C VAL A 119 -26.86 -5.08 4.16
N ARG A 120 -25.79 -4.29 4.27
CA ARG A 120 -25.31 -3.39 3.22
C ARG A 120 -24.73 -4.13 2.01
N PHE A 121 -24.17 -5.34 2.20
CA PHE A 121 -23.69 -6.19 1.11
C PHE A 121 -24.82 -6.88 0.33
N LYS A 122 -25.97 -7.16 0.97
CA LYS A 122 -27.10 -7.83 0.29
C LYS A 122 -27.83 -6.94 -0.73
N HIS A 123 -27.70 -5.61 -0.63
CA HIS A 123 -28.40 -4.64 -1.49
C HIS A 123 -27.57 -4.14 -2.69
N ARG A 124 -26.38 -4.72 -2.94
CA ARG A 124 -25.52 -4.43 -4.10
C ARG A 124 -25.47 -5.62 -5.08
N LYS A 125 -26.64 -6.13 -5.48
CA LYS A 125 -26.78 -6.99 -6.66
C LYS A 125 -27.56 -6.26 -7.73
#